data_AF-A0A3R6ZD22-F1
#
_entry.id   AF-A0A3R6ZD22-F1
#
_cell.length_a   1.000
_cell.length_b   1.000
_cell.length_c   1.000
_cell.angle_alpha   90.00
_cell.angle_beta   90.00
_cell.angle_gamma   90.00
#
_symmetry.space_group_name_H-M   'P 1'
#
loop_
_entity.id
_entity.type
_entity.pdbx_description
1 polymer ?
#
loop_
_entity_poly.entity_id
_entity_poly.type
_entity_poly.pdbx_seq_one_letter_code
_entity_poly.pdbx_strand_id
1 'polypeptide(L)'
;MKYSLLSAIAVFAAAATAQTKNAIAVIDDRVRSLQVSEPEGDDDFDPSELVYEGDSDIDANLACQEQNTNYIPSLKAGQYSTSAFHNCFRTIEQIFEFTDALAAQNPTLLTKFA
;
A
#
# COMPACT_ATOMS: atom_id res chain seq x y z
N MET A 1 -32.54 -30.70 30.26
CA MET A 1 -31.30 -31.03 29.52
C MET A 1 -30.66 -29.72 29.11
N LYS A 2 -29.42 -29.46 29.55
CA LYS A 2 -28.68 -28.22 29.34
C LYS A 2 -27.76 -28.45 28.13
N TYR A 3 -28.04 -27.81 27.01
CA TYR A 3 -27.20 -27.90 25.82
C TYR A 3 -26.03 -26.92 25.98
N SER A 4 -24.81 -27.46 26.11
CA SER A 4 -23.57 -26.70 26.03
C SER A 4 -22.93 -27.02 24.68
N LEU A 5 -23.12 -26.13 23.70
CA LEU A 5 -22.39 -26.14 22.44
C LEU A 5 -21.42 -24.97 22.48
N LEU A 6 -20.19 -25.24 22.92
CA LEU A 6 -19.08 -24.32 22.75
C LEU A 6 -18.72 -24.29 21.26
N SER A 7 -19.14 -23.23 20.57
CA SER A 7 -18.75 -22.95 19.18
C SER A 7 -17.22 -22.76 19.11
N ALA A 8 -16.58 -23.56 18.27
CA ALA A 8 -15.22 -23.34 17.82
C ALA A 8 -15.19 -22.08 16.94
N ILE A 9 -14.61 -21.00 17.44
CA ILE A 9 -14.23 -19.85 16.60
C ILE A 9 -12.76 -20.08 16.25
N ALA A 10 -12.52 -20.68 15.09
CA ALA A 10 -11.18 -20.78 14.51
C ALA A 10 -11.06 -19.83 13.31
N VAL A 11 -10.37 -18.73 13.57
CA VAL A 11 -9.40 -18.04 12.71
C VAL A 11 -9.84 -17.67 11.28
N PHE A 12 -10.33 -16.45 11.12
CA PHE A 12 -10.14 -15.68 9.89
C PHE A 12 -9.01 -14.67 10.11
N ALA A 13 -7.76 -15.08 9.91
CA ALA A 13 -6.59 -14.20 10.00
C ALA A 13 -5.59 -14.46 8.87
N ALA A 14 -6.08 -14.71 7.65
CA ALA A 14 -5.22 -15.01 6.49
C ALA A 14 -5.40 -14.05 5.29
N ALA A 15 -6.23 -13.00 5.39
CA ALA A 15 -6.43 -12.06 4.27
C ALA A 15 -5.57 -10.78 4.34
N ALA A 16 -4.96 -10.48 5.50
CA ALA A 16 -4.29 -9.19 5.71
C ALA A 16 -2.88 -9.10 5.11
N THR A 17 -2.24 -10.22 4.76
CA THR A 17 -0.82 -10.23 4.33
C THR A 17 -0.61 -10.00 2.84
N ALA A 18 -1.67 -10.04 2.01
CA ALA A 18 -1.57 -9.80 0.57
C ALA A 18 -1.76 -8.31 0.20
N GLN A 19 -2.39 -7.51 1.06
CA GLN A 19 -2.80 -6.14 0.74
C GLN A 19 -1.70 -5.07 0.89
N THR A 20 -0.52 -5.40 1.42
CA THR A 20 0.45 -4.38 1.83
C THR A 20 1.35 -3.87 0.70
N LYS A 21 1.56 -4.64 -0.37
CA LYS A 21 2.51 -4.26 -1.44
C LYS A 21 1.94 -3.29 -2.49
N ASN A 22 0.62 -3.23 -2.63
CA ASN A 22 -0.05 -2.49 -3.70
C ASN A 22 -0.86 -1.28 -3.20
N ALA A 23 -0.85 -1.01 -1.90
CA ALA A 23 -1.59 0.11 -1.32
C ALA A 23 -0.81 1.42 -1.50
N ILE A 24 -1.17 2.18 -2.55
CA ILE A 24 -0.91 3.62 -2.62
C ILE A 24 -1.73 4.24 -1.49
N ALA A 25 -1.08 4.95 -0.58
CA ALA A 25 -1.59 5.44 0.71
C ALA A 25 -3.12 5.37 0.91
N VAL A 26 -3.56 4.62 1.92
CA VAL A 26 -4.97 4.58 2.37
C VAL A 26 -5.38 6.00 2.79
N ILE A 27 -6.20 6.68 1.99
CA ILE A 27 -6.84 7.94 2.36
C ILE A 27 -8.30 7.61 2.69
N ASP A 28 -8.68 7.78 3.97
CA ASP A 28 -10.07 7.75 4.46
C ASP A 28 -10.78 6.39 4.38
N ASP A 29 -10.13 5.30 4.85
CA ASP A 29 -10.67 3.92 4.96
C ASP A 29 -11.20 3.29 3.66
N ARG A 30 -11.23 4.07 2.57
CA ARG A 30 -11.26 3.62 1.20
C ARG A 30 -9.86 3.18 0.87
N VAL A 31 -9.58 1.92 1.20
CA VAL A 31 -8.71 1.17 0.32
C VAL A 31 -9.33 1.35 -1.07
N ARG A 32 -8.66 2.05 -1.99
CA ARG A 32 -8.83 1.72 -3.40
C ARG A 32 -8.24 0.32 -3.56
N SER A 33 -8.87 -0.65 -2.91
CA SER A 33 -8.69 -2.06 -3.19
C SER A 33 -9.12 -2.16 -4.63
N LEU A 34 -8.25 -2.74 -5.44
CA LEU A 34 -8.61 -3.43 -6.66
C LEU A 34 -10.07 -3.90 -6.53
N GLN A 35 -10.98 -3.33 -7.31
CA GLN A 35 -12.32 -3.89 -7.39
C GLN A 35 -12.14 -5.23 -8.06
N VAL A 36 -12.09 -6.27 -7.24
CA VAL A 36 -12.15 -7.64 -7.70
C VAL A 36 -13.60 -7.85 -8.10
N SER A 37 -13.90 -7.70 -9.39
CA SER A 37 -15.15 -8.23 -9.93
C SER A 37 -15.00 -9.74 -9.98
N GLU A 38 -15.81 -10.47 -9.21
CA GLU A 38 -15.97 -11.90 -9.43
C GLU A 38 -16.51 -12.11 -10.86
N PRO A 39 -16.02 -13.10 -11.61
CA PRO A 39 -16.67 -13.48 -12.86
C PRO A 39 -18.15 -13.77 -12.57
N GLU A 40 -19.06 -13.26 -13.40
CA GLU A 40 -20.48 -13.54 -13.20
C GLU A 40 -20.77 -15.01 -13.57
N GLY A 41 -20.84 -15.87 -12.56
CA GLY A 41 -21.55 -17.15 -12.59
C GLY A 41 -20.69 -18.41 -12.57
N ASP A 42 -20.22 -18.80 -11.38
CA ASP A 42 -19.60 -20.11 -11.16
C ASP A 42 -19.45 -20.42 -9.66
N ASP A 43 -20.09 -21.50 -9.24
CA ASP A 43 -20.03 -22.09 -7.89
C ASP A 43 -18.66 -22.74 -7.57
N ASP A 44 -17.71 -22.63 -8.50
CA ASP A 44 -16.33 -23.13 -8.43
C ASP A 44 -15.36 -21.96 -8.66
N PHE A 45 -15.32 -21.05 -7.68
CA PHE A 45 -14.46 -19.86 -7.68
C PHE A 45 -12.98 -20.26 -7.81
N ASP A 46 -12.40 -20.10 -9.00
CA ASP A 46 -10.95 -20.14 -9.20
C ASP A 46 -10.37 -18.75 -8.91
N PRO A 47 -9.62 -18.56 -7.82
CA PRO A 47 -9.02 -17.27 -7.48
C PRO A 47 -8.00 -16.76 -8.53
N SER A 48 -7.62 -17.60 -9.49
CA SER A 48 -6.75 -17.23 -10.60
C SER A 48 -7.47 -16.53 -11.77
N GLU A 49 -8.81 -16.57 -11.80
CA GLU A 49 -9.64 -15.85 -12.79
C GLU A 49 -10.08 -14.46 -12.34
N LEU A 50 -9.60 -14.00 -11.18
CA LEU A 50 -9.84 -12.63 -10.73
C LEU A 50 -9.29 -11.64 -11.76
N VAL A 51 -10.20 -11.02 -12.52
CA VAL A 51 -9.87 -9.90 -13.39
C VAL A 51 -9.70 -8.70 -12.48
N TYR A 52 -8.45 -8.42 -12.17
CA TYR A 52 -8.05 -7.11 -11.68
C TYR A 52 -8.25 -6.13 -12.84
N GLU A 53 -9.43 -5.51 -12.92
CA GLU A 53 -9.53 -4.22 -13.62
C GLU A 53 -8.68 -3.25 -12.82
N GLY A 54 -7.38 -3.23 -13.12
CA GLY A 54 -6.44 -2.24 -12.64
C GLY A 54 -7.00 -0.89 -13.09
N ASP A 55 -7.52 -0.13 -12.13
CA ASP A 55 -7.77 1.29 -12.31
C ASP A 55 -6.54 1.85 -13.03
N SER A 56 -6.70 2.39 -14.24
CA SER A 56 -5.57 2.85 -15.06
C SER A 56 -4.67 3.83 -14.31
N ASP A 57 -5.22 4.49 -13.29
CA ASP A 57 -4.48 5.35 -12.36
C ASP A 57 -3.47 4.57 -11.51
N ILE A 58 -3.81 3.35 -11.07
CA ILE A 58 -2.92 2.44 -10.31
C ILE A 58 -1.77 1.98 -11.20
N ASP A 59 -2.06 1.50 -12.41
CA ASP A 59 -1.03 1.04 -13.35
C ASP A 59 -0.10 2.20 -13.76
N ALA A 60 -0.68 3.38 -14.02
CA ALA A 60 0.09 4.58 -14.30
C ALA A 60 0.99 4.97 -13.11
N ASN A 61 0.50 4.86 -11.87
CA ASN A 61 1.32 5.16 -10.70
C ASN A 61 2.42 4.11 -10.47
N LEU A 62 2.14 2.82 -10.71
CA LEU A 62 3.15 1.77 -10.63
C LEU A 62 4.27 2.02 -11.65
N ALA A 63 3.92 2.30 -12.91
CA ALA A 63 4.88 2.65 -13.96
C ALA A 63 5.68 3.92 -13.60
N CYS A 64 5.03 4.92 -12.97
CA CYS A 64 5.72 6.10 -12.45
C CYS A 64 6.76 5.73 -11.39
N GLN A 65 6.40 4.87 -10.42
CA GLN A 65 7.31 4.45 -9.36
C GLN A 65 8.52 3.68 -9.90
N GLU A 66 8.33 2.81 -10.90
CA GLU A 66 9.41 2.08 -11.57
C GLU A 66 10.43 3.02 -12.23
N GLN A 67 9.96 4.11 -12.84
CA GLN A 67 10.83 5.14 -13.42
C GLN A 67 11.49 6.04 -12.37
N ASN A 68 10.95 6.10 -11.16
CA ASN A 68 11.37 7.00 -10.07
C ASN A 68 11.81 6.23 -8.81
N THR A 69 12.51 5.12 -9.02
CA THR A 69 13.12 4.29 -7.96
C THR A 69 14.24 5.02 -7.20
N ASN A 70 14.77 6.10 -7.77
CA ASN A 70 15.81 6.94 -7.16
C ASN A 70 15.26 8.00 -6.19
N TYR A 71 14.05 7.86 -5.65
CA TYR A 71 13.44 8.88 -4.77
C TYR A 71 14.26 9.16 -3.49
N ILE A 72 14.84 8.15 -2.85
CA ILE A 72 15.78 8.37 -1.73
C ILE A 72 17.13 8.89 -2.23
N PRO A 73 17.81 8.28 -3.23
CA PRO A 73 19.06 8.83 -3.76
C PRO A 73 18.99 10.28 -4.28
N SER A 74 17.82 10.71 -4.76
CA SER A 74 17.58 12.09 -5.24
C SER A 74 17.24 13.08 -4.12
N LEU A 75 17.01 12.61 -2.88
CA LEU A 75 16.76 13.46 -1.73
C LEU A 75 18.04 14.17 -1.28
N LYS A 76 18.11 15.49 -1.51
CA LYS A 76 19.27 16.32 -1.18
C LYS A 76 18.92 17.40 -0.17
N ALA A 77 19.82 17.61 0.79
CA ALA A 77 19.67 18.64 1.80
C ALA A 77 19.47 20.03 1.18
N GLY A 78 18.39 20.71 1.56
CA GLY A 78 18.03 22.03 1.02
C GLY A 78 17.39 22.03 -0.38
N GLN A 79 17.18 20.87 -1.01
CA GLN A 79 16.56 20.73 -2.34
C GLN A 79 15.45 19.67 -2.35
N TYR A 80 14.71 19.52 -1.24
CA TYR A 80 13.76 18.42 -1.04
C TYR A 80 12.66 18.34 -2.09
N SER A 81 12.14 19.48 -2.56
CA SER A 81 11.10 19.54 -3.59
C SER A 81 11.52 18.98 -4.95
N THR A 82 12.83 18.83 -5.20
CA THR A 82 13.36 18.25 -6.44
C THR A 82 13.60 16.74 -6.35
N SER A 83 13.35 16.12 -5.19
CA SER A 83 13.42 14.67 -5.04
C SER A 83 12.37 14.00 -5.94
N ALA A 84 12.77 12.91 -6.58
CA ALA A 84 11.87 12.08 -7.36
C ALA A 84 10.73 11.48 -6.52
N PHE A 85 10.80 11.56 -5.19
CA PHE A 85 9.69 11.22 -4.30
C PHE A 85 8.39 11.92 -4.71
N HIS A 86 8.47 13.19 -5.08
CA HIS A 86 7.32 14.02 -5.43
C HIS A 86 6.76 13.79 -6.84
N ASN A 87 7.39 12.93 -7.65
CA ASN A 87 6.95 12.66 -9.03
C ASN A 87 5.76 11.70 -9.11
N CYS A 88 5.53 10.89 -8.07
CA CYS A 88 4.52 9.81 -8.08
C CYS A 88 3.79 9.76 -6.73
N PHE A 89 2.61 9.14 -6.69
CA PHE A 89 2.02 8.74 -5.41
C PHE A 89 2.84 7.60 -4.80
N ARG A 90 3.01 7.65 -3.48
CA ARG A 90 3.90 6.76 -2.73
C ARG A 90 3.13 5.85 -1.80
N THR A 91 3.66 4.66 -1.60
CA THR A 91 3.13 3.74 -0.58
C THR A 91 3.46 4.28 0.81
N ILE A 92 2.75 3.78 1.83
CA ILE A 92 3.01 4.21 3.21
C ILE A 92 4.43 3.87 3.66
N GLU A 93 4.97 2.74 3.19
CA GLU A 93 6.36 2.32 3.47
C GLU A 93 7.37 3.31 2.88
N GLN A 94 7.16 3.71 1.62
CA GLN A 94 8.01 4.71 0.94
C GLN A 94 7.92 6.09 1.61
N ILE A 95 6.75 6.47 2.12
CA ILE A 95 6.56 7.70 2.90
C ILE A 95 7.38 7.62 4.19
N PHE A 96 7.33 6.51 4.93
CA PHE A 96 8.12 6.36 6.13
C PHE A 96 9.62 6.42 5.84
N GLU A 97 10.09 5.71 4.81
CA GLU A 97 11.50 5.75 4.39
C GLU A 97 11.95 7.16 4.02
N PHE A 98 11.13 7.90 3.27
CA PHE A 98 11.41 9.29 2.92
C PHE A 98 11.48 10.19 4.17
N THR A 99 10.52 10.06 5.09
CA THR A 99 10.51 10.87 6.32
C THR A 99 11.69 10.54 7.25
N ASP A 100 12.13 9.29 7.30
CA ASP A 100 13.32 8.87 8.03
C ASP A 100 14.59 9.47 7.42
N ALA A 101 14.76 9.36 6.09
CA ALA A 101 15.89 9.96 5.39
C ALA A 101 15.91 11.49 5.55
N LEU A 102 14.74 12.13 5.50
CA LEU A 102 14.61 13.57 5.67
C LEU A 102 15.00 14.01 7.09
N ALA A 103 14.53 13.32 8.13
CA ALA A 103 14.91 13.61 9.51
C ALA A 103 16.42 13.39 9.74
N ALA A 104 16.98 12.31 9.20
CA ALA A 104 18.41 11.99 9.31
C ALA A 104 19.30 13.05 8.65
N GLN A 105 18.88 13.64 7.53
CA GLN A 105 19.60 14.74 6.88
C GLN A 105 19.52 16.06 7.66
N ASN A 106 18.54 16.23 8.55
CA ASN A 106 18.24 17.50 9.22
C ASN A 106 18.06 17.37 10.74
N PRO A 107 19.02 16.78 11.47
CA PRO A 107 18.83 16.41 12.88
C PRO A 107 18.64 17.62 13.82
N THR A 108 18.97 18.83 13.38
CA THR A 108 18.79 20.07 14.16
C THR A 108 17.50 20.82 13.83
N LEU A 109 16.81 20.46 12.75
CA LEU A 109 15.60 21.13 12.28
C LEU A 109 14.36 20.24 12.36
N LEU A 110 14.53 18.93 12.15
CA LEU A 110 13.44 17.97 12.07
C LEU A 110 13.60 16.90 13.14
N THR A 111 12.48 16.53 13.76
CA THR A 111 12.37 15.38 14.66
C THR A 111 11.14 14.59 14.24
N LYS A 112 11.34 13.31 13.94
CA LYS A 112 10.24 12.37 13.70
C LYS A 112 9.80 11.80 15.05
N PHE A 113 8.50 11.86 15.32
CA PHE A 113 7.92 11.23 16.51
C PHE A 113 7.60 9.76 16.22
N ALA A 114 7.79 8.91 17.23
CA ALA A 114 7.43 7.50 17.19
C ALA A 114 5.93 7.30 17.47
#